data_AF-A0A6I6KC68-F1
#
_entry.id   AF-A0A6I6KC68-F1
#
_cell.length_a   1.000
_cell.length_b   1.000
_cell.length_c   1.000
_cell.angle_alpha   90.00
_cell.angle_beta   90.00
_cell.angle_gamma   90.00
#
_symmetry.space_group_name_H-M   'P 1'
#
loop_
_entity.id
_entity.type
_entity.pdbx_description
1 polymer ?
#
loop_
_entity_poly.entity_id
_entity_poly.type
_entity_poly.pdbx_seq_one_letter_code
_entity_poly.pdbx_strand_id
1 'polypeptide(L)' 'MTEEKHCYENAIAERVNGILKDEFYLDQCFFSTAHAKRATKSAIKVYNNKRLHVSLRYKTPNTVFYNVA' A
#
# COMPACT_ATOMS: atom_id res chain seq x y z
N MET A 1 8.49 0.20 -12.86
CA MET A 1 8.46 0.90 -14.16
C MET A 1 7.78 -0.06 -15.13
N THR A 2 6.71 0.35 -15.78
CA THR A 2 5.95 -0.45 -16.75
C THR A 2 6.61 -0.36 -18.12
N GLU A 3 6.73 -1.49 -18.80
CA GLU A 3 6.91 -1.53 -20.26
C GLU A 3 5.50 -1.70 -20.85
N GLU A 4 5.06 -0.70 -21.62
CA GLU A 4 3.75 -0.64 -22.30
C GLU A 4 2.50 -0.36 -21.46
N LYS A 5 1.62 0.47 -22.01
CA LYS A 5 0.46 1.14 -21.39
C LYS A 5 -0.71 0.20 -21.12
N HIS A 6 -0.51 -0.91 -20.42
CA HIS A 6 -1.62 -1.77 -19.99
C HIS A 6 -2.12 -1.34 -18.61
N CYS A 7 -3.18 -0.53 -18.60
CA CYS A 7 -3.88 -0.08 -17.37
C CYS A 7 -4.29 -1.23 -16.44
N TYR A 8 -4.48 -2.44 -16.98
CA TYR A 8 -4.77 -3.65 -16.21
C TYR A 8 -3.61 -4.14 -15.36
N GLU A 9 -2.37 -3.98 -15.81
CA GLU A 9 -1.18 -4.40 -15.05
C GLU A 9 -0.99 -3.55 -13.79
N ASN A 10 -1.39 -2.29 -13.87
CA ASN A 10 -1.25 -1.34 -12.77
C ASN A 10 -2.53 -1.18 -11.93
N ALA A 11 -3.66 -1.78 -12.33
CA ALA A 11 -4.94 -1.60 -11.63
C ALA A 11 -4.88 -2.01 -10.16
N ILE A 12 -4.16 -3.09 -9.84
CA ILE A 12 -3.95 -3.54 -8.46
C ILE A 12 -3.10 -2.52 -7.69
N ALA A 13 -2.02 -2.04 -8.29
CA ALA A 13 -1.13 -1.07 -7.66
C ALA A 13 -1.81 0.28 -7.46
N GLU A 14 -2.59 0.77 -8.43
CA GLU A 14 -3.40 1.99 -8.30
C GLU A 14 -4.43 1.87 -7.16
N ARG A 15 -5.08 0.71 -7.02
CA ARG A 15 -5.99 0.47 -5.90
C ARG A 15 -5.26 0.53 -4.55
N VAL A 16 -4.07 -0.06 -4.46
CA VAL A 16 -3.25 0.02 -3.23
C VAL A 16 -2.81 1.46 -2.98
N ASN A 17 -2.38 2.19 -4.00
CA ASN A 17 -1.99 3.60 -3.89
C ASN A 17 -3.15 4.48 -3.45
N GLY A 18 -4.37 4.26 -3.96
CA GLY A 18 -5.58 4.94 -3.52
C GLY A 18 -5.85 4.72 -2.04
N ILE A 19 -5.81 3.45 -1.59
CA ILE A 19 -5.94 3.12 -0.16
C ILE A 19 -4.87 3.84 0.68
N LEU A 20 -3.61 3.82 0.24
CA LEU A 20 -2.54 4.46 0.99
C LEU A 20 -2.71 5.99 1.05
N LYS A 21 -3.25 6.61 0.00
CA LYS A 21 -3.57 8.04 -0.01
C LYS A 21 -4.72 8.34 0.95
N ASP A 22 -5.83 7.60 0.82
CA ASP A 22 -7.08 7.88 1.55
C ASP A 22 -6.98 7.52 3.05
N GLU A 23 -6.42 6.35 3.40
CA GLU A 23 -6.38 5.86 4.78
C GLU A 23 -5.16 6.37 5.57
N PHE A 24 -4.06 6.75 4.89
CA PHE A 24 -2.82 7.18 5.53
C PHE A 24 -2.41 8.62 5.19
N TYR A 25 -3.31 9.39 4.56
CA TYR A 25 -3.11 10.81 4.24
C TYR A 25 -1.83 11.07 3.43
N LEU A 26 -1.45 10.12 2.56
CA LEU A 26 -0.27 10.29 1.70
C LEU A 26 -0.51 11.23 0.51
N ASP A 27 -1.73 11.75 0.37
CA ASP A 27 -2.12 12.80 -0.56
C ASP A 27 -1.91 14.22 -0.01
N GLN A 28 -1.57 14.36 1.27
CA GLN A 28 -1.32 15.66 1.90
C GLN A 28 -0.01 16.30 1.44
N CYS A 29 0.10 17.61 1.61
CA CYS A 29 1.34 18.33 1.40
C CYS A 29 2.35 18.01 2.51
N PHE A 30 3.49 17.45 2.13
CA PHE A 30 4.62 17.24 3.05
C PHE A 30 5.60 18.40 2.98
N PHE A 31 6.08 18.84 4.14
CA PHE A 31 7.09 19.90 4.25
C PHE A 31 8.43 19.56 3.58
N SER A 32 8.78 18.28 3.51
CA SER A 32 9.98 17.83 2.79
C SER A 32 9.85 16.42 2.25
N THR A 33 10.62 16.13 1.21
CA THR A 33 10.70 14.79 0.60
C THR A 33 11.15 13.74 1.60
N ALA A 34 11.97 14.10 2.58
CA ALA A 34 12.38 13.21 3.66
C ALA A 34 11.20 12.83 4.58
N HIS A 35 10.31 13.78 4.90
CA HIS A 35 9.10 13.51 5.68
C HIS A 35 8.13 12.62 4.89
N ALA A 36 7.91 12.93 3.61
CA ALA A 36 7.08 12.11 2.74
C ALA A 36 7.58 10.66 2.70
N LYS A 37 8.89 10.44 2.46
CA LYS A 37 9.50 9.10 2.44
C LYS A 37 9.30 8.34 3.76
N ARG A 38 9.44 9.01 4.90
CA ARG A 38 9.21 8.39 6.22
C ARG A 38 7.74 8.03 6.43
N ALA A 39 6.82 8.93 6.08
CA ALA A 39 5.39 8.69 6.18
C ALA A 39 4.97 7.52 5.30
N THR A 40 5.41 7.50 4.03
CA THR A 40 5.16 6.40 3.10
C THR A 40 5.70 5.07 3.64
N LYS A 41 6.93 5.03 4.15
CA LYS A 41 7.51 3.80 4.73
C LYS A 41 6.69 3.30 5.91
N SER A 42 6.23 4.19 6.78
CA SER A 42 5.38 3.86 7.92
C SER A 42 4.01 3.34 7.47
N ALA A 43 3.37 4.00 6.51
CA ALA A 43 2.09 3.60 5.94
C ALA A 43 2.15 2.19 5.34
N ILE A 44 3.17 1.91 4.52
CA ILE A 44 3.40 0.58 3.94
C ILE A 44 3.58 -0.48 5.04
N LYS A 45 4.35 -0.17 6.09
CA LYS A 45 4.54 -1.09 7.22
C LYS A 45 3.23 -1.40 7.93
N VAL A 46 2.38 -0.39 8.16
CA VAL A 46 1.08 -0.56 8.81
C VAL A 46 0.11 -1.33 7.92
N TYR A 47 0.04 -0.99 6.63
CA TYR A 47 -0.78 -1.72 5.65
C TYR A 47 -0.43 -3.21 5.62
N ASN A 48 0.86 -3.55 5.54
CA ASN A 48 1.28 -4.94 5.41
C ASN A 48 1.15 -5.76 6.71
N ASN A 49 1.31 -5.14 7.89
CA ASN A 49 1.41 -5.87 9.16
C ASN A 49 0.22 -5.68 10.11
N LYS A 50 -0.63 -4.67 9.89
CA LYS A 50 -1.70 -4.32 10.83
C LYS A 50 -3.07 -4.19 10.17
N ARG A 51 -3.14 -3.79 8.89
CA ARG A 51 -4.42 -3.68 8.19
C ARG A 51 -5.00 -5.07 7.97
N LEU A 52 -6.22 -5.28 8.44
CA LEU A 52 -6.97 -6.52 8.23
C LEU A 52 -7.77 -6.41 6.95
N HIS A 53 -7.71 -7.45 6.12
CA HIS A 53 -8.44 -7.47 4.86
C HIS A 53 -9.57 -8.49 4.93
N VAL A 54 -10.80 -8.06 4.65
CA VAL A 54 -11.97 -8.94 4.60
C VAL A 54 -11.77 -10.06 3.57
N SER A 55 -11.21 -9.74 2.41
CA SER A 55 -10.87 -10.71 1.36
C SER A 55 -9.82 -11.74 1.79
N LEU A 56 -9.02 -11.44 2.82
CA LEU A 56 -8.02 -12.33 3.40
C LEU A 56 -8.53 -13.03 4.67
N ARG A 57 -9.85 -13.12 4.88
CA ARG A 57 -10.47 -13.66 6.10
C ARG A 57 -9.96 -12.96 7.37
N TYR A 58 -9.89 -11.64 7.33
CA TYR A 58 -9.35 -10.81 8.41
C TYR A 58 -7.90 -11.12 8.78
N LYS A 59 -7.08 -11.53 7.80
CA LYS A 59 -5.63 -11.63 7.96
C LYS A 59 -4.93 -10.39 7.39
N THR A 60 -3.70 -10.18 7.82
CA THR A 60 -2.84 -9.13 7.27
C THR A 60 -2.16 -9.62 5.98
N PRO A 61 -1.79 -8.71 5.06
CA PRO A 61 -1.07 -9.08 3.84
C PRO A 61 0.18 -9.91 4.13
N ASN A 62 0.99 -9.52 5.12
CA ASN A 62 2.19 -10.28 5.50
C ASN A 62 1.85 -11.66 6.06
N THR A 63 0.81 -11.79 6.87
CA THR A 63 0.38 -13.10 7.38
C THR A 63 0.01 -14.05 6.23
N VAL A 64 -0.61 -13.56 5.16
CA VAL A 64 -0.93 -14.42 4.02
C VAL A 64 0.32 -14.70 3.20
N PHE A 65 1.14 -13.69 2.91
CA PHE A 65 2.34 -13.85 2.09
C PHE A 65 3.34 -14.85 2.67
N TYR A 66 3.63 -14.77 3.98
CA TYR A 66 4.61 -15.66 4.62
C TYR A 66 4.04 -17.03 5.04
N ASN A 67 2.71 -17.19 5.11
CA ASN A 67 2.08 -18.48 5.43
C ASN A 67 1.69 -19.28 4.18
N VAL A 68 1.97 -18.79 2.97
CA VAL A 68 1.91 -19.60 1.76
C VAL A 68 3.24 -20.35 1.67
N ALA A 69 3.27 -21.53 2.29
CA ALA A 69 4.26 -22.58 2.13
C ALA A 69 3.65 -23.73 1.34
#